data_AF-A0A2N1R100-F1
#
_entry.id   AF-A0A2N1R100-F1
#
_cell.length_a   1.000
_cell.length_b   1.000
_cell.length_c   1.000
_cell.angle_alpha   90.00
_cell.angle_beta   90.00
_cell.angle_gamma   90.00
#
_symmetry.space_group_name_H-M   'P 1'
#
loop_
_entity.id
_entity.type
_entity.pdbx_description
1 polymer ?
#
loop_
_entity_poly.entity_id
_entity_poly.type
_entity_poly.pdbx_seq_one_letter_code
_entity_poly.pdbx_strand_id
1 'polypeptide(L)'
;MQFMKGAAYLAARGFLGHLLEELPDHARLDGELVGCWSPVAEGTGAVPSASGSPVPYWTRNIWQEPFLLEFDSISQAAKALRSMQRNWAAYPTRLHRRMALIAEALPPLPLKPKAFPFILPTSPMGSFTLLDEHLLLGSAVCSSPFPNGEFSFVEDRIGPPSRAYRKLWEALLYAGKLPEPGDRCLDAGA
;
A
#
# COMPACT_ATOMS: atom_id res chain seq x y z
N MET A 1 8.55 -9.28 17.37
CA MET A 1 8.45 -8.45 16.15
C MET A 1 9.86 -8.24 15.64
N GLN A 2 10.13 -8.57 14.38
CA GLN A 2 11.43 -8.46 13.74
C GLN A 2 11.30 -7.58 12.50
N PHE A 3 11.98 -6.44 12.46
CA PHE A 3 12.04 -5.61 11.26
C PHE A 3 12.97 -6.21 10.23
N MET A 4 12.62 -6.02 8.95
CA MET A 4 13.29 -6.60 7.81
C MET A 4 13.97 -5.51 6.99
N LYS A 5 15.09 -5.89 6.39
CA LYS A 5 15.91 -5.07 5.54
C LYS A 5 15.34 -5.08 4.12
N GLY A 6 14.59 -4.06 3.69
CA GLY A 6 14.03 -3.97 2.33
C GLY A 6 12.59 -3.45 2.28
N ALA A 7 11.80 -3.92 1.31
CA ALA A 7 10.41 -3.49 1.11
C ALA A 7 9.54 -4.58 0.46
N ALA A 8 8.22 -4.48 0.67
CA ALA A 8 7.22 -5.22 -0.11
C ALA A 8 6.59 -4.30 -1.14
N TYR A 9 6.36 -4.80 -2.35
CA TYR A 9 5.78 -4.06 -3.46
C TYR A 9 4.48 -4.71 -3.86
N LEU A 10 3.36 -4.01 -3.69
CA LEU A 10 2.06 -4.44 -4.17
C LEU A 10 1.90 -4.00 -5.62
N ALA A 11 1.80 -4.96 -6.54
CA ALA A 11 1.73 -4.68 -7.97
C ALA A 11 0.53 -3.81 -8.33
N ALA A 12 0.66 -2.94 -9.35
CA ALA A 12 -0.50 -2.34 -9.99
C ALA A 12 -1.41 -3.44 -10.57
N ARG A 13 -2.73 -3.22 -10.60
CA ARG A 13 -3.72 -4.26 -10.99
C ARG A 13 -3.42 -4.80 -12.38
N GLY A 14 -3.14 -6.10 -12.47
CA GLY A 14 -2.85 -6.77 -13.75
C GLY A 14 -1.43 -6.53 -14.29
N PHE A 15 -0.55 -5.89 -13.52
CA PHE A 15 0.83 -5.57 -13.93
C PHE A 15 1.89 -6.33 -13.12
N LEU A 16 1.52 -7.42 -12.43
CA LEU A 16 2.48 -8.23 -11.68
C LEU A 16 3.67 -8.68 -12.53
N GLY A 17 3.44 -9.12 -13.77
CA GLY A 17 4.55 -9.53 -14.67
C GLY A 17 5.57 -8.42 -14.91
N HIS A 18 5.10 -7.19 -15.12
CA HIS A 18 5.98 -6.04 -15.34
C HIS A 18 6.73 -5.66 -14.05
N LEU A 19 6.08 -5.76 -12.89
CA LEU A 19 6.75 -5.55 -11.61
C LEU A 19 7.84 -6.61 -11.36
N LEU A 20 7.61 -7.86 -11.74
CA LEU A 20 8.61 -8.93 -11.59
C LEU A 20 9.82 -8.71 -12.52
N GLU A 21 9.63 -8.11 -13.70
CA GLU A 21 10.74 -7.70 -14.57
C GLU A 21 11.57 -6.56 -13.94
N GLU A 22 10.94 -5.63 -13.21
CA GLU A 22 11.63 -4.59 -12.44
C GLU A 22 12.33 -5.14 -11.18
N LEU A 23 11.87 -6.28 -10.65
CA LEU A 23 12.32 -6.90 -9.41
C LEU A 23 12.74 -8.37 -9.60
N PRO A 24 13.78 -8.65 -10.41
CA PRO A 24 14.18 -10.03 -10.72
C PRO A 24 14.65 -10.82 -9.48
N ASP A 25 15.26 -10.14 -8.50
CA ASP A 25 15.84 -10.74 -7.29
C ASP A 25 14.87 -10.74 -6.09
N HIS A 26 13.56 -10.81 -6.33
CA HIS A 26 12.58 -10.86 -5.24
C HIS A 26 12.73 -12.14 -4.41
N ALA A 27 12.68 -11.99 -3.08
CA ALA A 27 12.82 -13.06 -2.12
C ALA A 27 11.51 -13.85 -1.91
N ARG A 28 10.36 -13.22 -2.17
CA ARG A 28 9.05 -13.81 -1.88
C ARG A 28 7.96 -13.30 -2.81
N LEU A 29 6.95 -14.14 -3.06
CA LEU A 29 5.74 -13.79 -3.78
C LEU A 29 4.50 -14.28 -3.01
N ASP A 30 3.61 -13.37 -2.62
CA ASP A 30 2.34 -13.66 -1.95
C ASP A 30 1.19 -12.99 -2.73
N GLY A 31 0.62 -13.69 -3.71
CA GLY A 31 -0.36 -13.10 -4.62
C GLY A 31 0.29 -12.02 -5.50
N GLU A 32 -0.19 -10.77 -5.42
CA GLU A 32 0.44 -9.63 -6.12
C GLU A 32 1.43 -8.84 -5.23
N LEU A 33 1.71 -9.33 -4.02
CA LEU A 33 2.71 -8.74 -3.13
C LEU A 33 4.08 -9.38 -3.38
N VAL A 34 5.00 -8.60 -3.94
CA VAL A 34 6.36 -8.99 -4.25
C VAL A 34 7.28 -8.54 -3.12
N GLY A 35 8.01 -9.48 -2.53
CA GLY A 35 8.87 -9.19 -1.40
C GLY A 35 10.34 -9.15 -1.73
N CYS A 36 10.97 -8.00 -1.52
CA CYS A 36 12.40 -7.82 -1.64
C CYS A 36 12.96 -7.37 -0.29
N TRP A 37 13.03 -8.31 0.65
CA TRP A 37 13.59 -8.08 1.98
C TRP A 37 14.43 -9.25 2.46
N SER A 38 15.32 -8.96 3.42
CA SER A 38 16.14 -9.95 4.11
C SER A 38 16.11 -9.69 5.62
N PRO A 39 16.37 -10.69 6.48
CA PRO A 39 16.54 -10.44 7.91
C PRO A 39 17.62 -9.37 8.14
N VAL A 40 17.38 -8.42 9.05
CA VAL A 40 18.45 -7.50 9.48
C VAL A 40 19.46 -8.34 10.26
N ALA A 41 20.68 -8.48 9.75
CA ALA A 41 21.76 -9.12 10.50
C ALA A 41 22.05 -8.29 11.77
N GLU A 42 22.04 -8.94 12.93
CA GLU A 42 22.43 -8.31 14.20
C GLU A 42 23.81 -7.66 14.06
N GLY A 43 23.92 -6.35 14.30
CA GLY A 43 25.19 -5.64 14.35
C GLY A 43 25.58 -4.80 13.13
N THR A 44 24.77 -4.69 12.07
CA THR A 44 25.02 -3.71 10.99
C THR A 44 23.89 -2.70 10.89
N GLY A 45 24.09 -1.54 11.53
CA GLY A 45 23.16 -0.41 11.61
C GLY A 45 22.94 0.36 10.31
N ALA A 46 22.84 -0.34 9.18
CA ALA A 46 22.48 0.27 7.91
C ALA A 46 21.38 -0.55 7.25
N VAL A 47 20.14 -0.05 7.41
CA VAL A 47 19.07 -0.24 6.43
C VAL A 47 19.69 0.11 5.07
N PRO A 48 19.58 -0.75 4.03
CA PRO A 48 19.97 -0.35 2.71
C PRO A 48 18.87 0.64 2.37
N SER A 49 19.21 1.93 2.48
CA SER A 49 18.43 2.89 1.75
C SER A 49 18.35 2.32 0.33
N ALA A 50 17.13 2.22 -0.21
CA ALA A 50 16.89 1.90 -1.61
C ALA A 50 17.44 3.05 -2.48
N SER A 51 18.69 3.45 -2.28
CA SER A 51 19.27 4.74 -2.69
C SER A 51 20.15 4.56 -3.92
N GLY A 52 19.77 3.66 -4.83
CA GLY A 52 20.50 3.46 -6.08
C GLY A 52 19.62 2.92 -7.21
N SER A 53 18.63 2.07 -6.89
CA SER A 53 17.66 1.59 -7.87
C SER A 53 16.45 2.52 -7.94
N PRO A 54 15.93 2.84 -9.13
CA PRO A 54 14.68 3.57 -9.26
C PRO A 54 13.55 2.80 -8.57
N VAL A 55 12.62 3.53 -7.95
CA VAL A 55 11.41 2.93 -7.38
C VAL A 55 10.62 2.24 -8.51
N PRO A 56 10.22 0.97 -8.37
CA PRO A 56 9.50 0.24 -9.41
C PRO A 56 8.21 0.96 -9.84
N TYR A 57 8.00 1.13 -11.14
CA TYR A 57 6.86 1.87 -11.68
C TYR A 57 5.56 1.09 -11.55
N TRP A 58 5.61 -0.24 -11.65
CA TRP A 58 4.42 -1.09 -11.69
C TRP A 58 3.89 -1.44 -10.29
N THR A 59 3.82 -0.43 -9.41
CA THR A 59 3.41 -0.58 -8.01
C THR A 59 2.25 0.35 -7.66
N ARG A 60 1.30 -0.14 -6.85
CA ARG A 60 0.21 0.70 -6.27
C ARG A 60 0.48 1.09 -4.82
N ASN A 61 1.25 0.27 -4.11
CA ASN A 61 1.61 0.51 -2.73
C ASN A 61 2.95 -0.16 -2.43
N ILE A 62 3.80 0.52 -1.65
CA ILE A 62 5.09 0.01 -1.20
C ILE A 62 5.04 -0.05 0.31
N TRP A 63 5.25 -1.23 0.87
CA TRP A 63 5.34 -1.47 2.31
C TRP A 63 6.79 -1.25 2.71
N GLN A 64 7.07 -0.07 3.26
CA GLN A 64 8.39 0.35 3.69
C GLN A 64 8.63 -0.19 5.10
N GLU A 65 9.88 -0.53 5.41
CA GLU A 65 10.25 -1.08 6.73
C GLU A 65 9.37 -2.28 7.15
N PRO A 66 9.25 -3.33 6.31
CA PRO A 66 8.40 -4.46 6.63
C PRO A 66 8.90 -5.16 7.90
N PHE A 67 7.99 -5.74 8.67
CA PHE A 67 8.29 -6.53 9.85
C PHE A 67 7.53 -7.85 9.86
N LEU A 68 8.14 -8.83 10.50
CA LEU A 68 7.54 -10.11 10.84
C LEU A 68 7.07 -10.10 12.30
N LEU A 69 5.87 -10.62 12.52
CA LEU A 69 5.26 -10.73 13.83
C LEU A 69 4.70 -12.13 14.02
N GLU A 70 5.30 -12.88 14.94
CA GLU A 70 4.71 -14.11 15.46
C GLU A 70 3.59 -13.79 16.46
N PHE A 71 2.52 -14.57 16.41
CA PHE A 71 1.36 -14.42 17.28
C PHE A 71 0.59 -15.75 17.45
N ASP A 72 -0.05 -15.92 18.60
CA ASP A 72 -0.82 -17.11 18.94
C ASP A 72 -2.34 -16.90 18.74
N SER A 73 -2.81 -15.65 18.78
CA SER A 73 -4.24 -15.32 18.69
C SER A 73 -4.55 -14.06 17.87
N ILE A 74 -5.78 -14.00 17.35
CA ILE A 74 -6.34 -12.84 16.64
C ILE A 74 -6.20 -11.57 17.50
N SER A 75 -6.54 -11.66 18.78
CA SER A 75 -6.49 -10.54 19.73
C SER A 75 -5.06 -10.03 19.96
N GLN A 76 -4.07 -10.93 20.00
CA GLN A 76 -2.66 -10.56 20.14
C GLN A 76 -2.15 -9.84 18.90
N ALA A 77 -2.43 -10.35 17.70
CA ALA A 77 -2.08 -9.70 16.44
C ALA A 77 -2.70 -8.30 16.35
N ALA A 78 -4.02 -8.18 16.59
CA ALA A 78 -4.72 -6.91 16.53
C ALA A 78 -4.24 -5.91 17.61
N LYS A 79 -3.84 -6.38 18.80
CA LYS A 79 -3.26 -5.52 19.84
C LYS A 79 -1.89 -5.00 19.44
N ALA A 80 -1.03 -5.85 18.86
CA ALA A 80 0.29 -5.44 18.39
C ALA A 80 0.19 -4.34 17.31
N LEU A 81 -0.63 -4.56 16.27
CA LEU A 81 -0.86 -3.57 15.22
C LEU A 81 -1.43 -2.24 15.78
N ARG A 82 -2.44 -2.29 16.65
CA ARG A 82 -3.02 -1.08 17.29
C ARG A 82 -2.03 -0.30 18.13
N SER A 83 -1.06 -0.98 18.74
CA SER A 83 -0.03 -0.32 19.56
C SER A 83 0.95 0.52 18.72
N MET A 84 1.08 0.21 17.43
CA MET A 84 1.92 0.98 16.50
C MET A 84 1.16 2.17 15.92
N GLN A 85 -0.06 1.95 15.40
CA GLN A 85 -0.89 3.01 14.84
C GLN A 85 -2.36 2.58 14.68
N ARG A 86 -3.21 3.56 14.35
CA ARG A 86 -4.66 3.35 14.19
C ARG A 86 -5.03 2.63 12.88
N ASN A 87 -4.46 3.05 11.75
CA ASN A 87 -4.94 2.63 10.42
C ASN A 87 -4.13 1.45 9.89
N TRP A 88 -4.81 0.36 9.57
CA TRP A 88 -4.23 -0.88 9.07
C TRP A 88 -5.12 -1.51 8.00
N ALA A 89 -4.60 -1.62 6.78
CA ALA A 89 -5.23 -2.29 5.65
C ALA A 89 -4.81 -3.76 5.61
N ALA A 90 -5.77 -4.67 5.74
CA ALA A 90 -5.53 -6.08 5.48
C ALA A 90 -5.37 -6.32 3.98
N TYR A 91 -4.36 -7.11 3.59
CA TYR A 91 -4.16 -7.59 2.22
C TYR A 91 -4.21 -9.11 2.18
N PRO A 92 -5.39 -9.71 1.92
CA PRO A 92 -5.59 -11.15 2.02
C PRO A 92 -5.05 -11.92 0.82
N THR A 93 -3.86 -12.49 0.99
CA THR A 93 -3.20 -13.39 0.03
C THR A 93 -3.51 -14.86 0.32
N ARG A 94 -3.77 -15.18 1.59
CA ARG A 94 -4.15 -16.49 2.13
C ARG A 94 -4.85 -16.33 3.47
N LEU A 95 -5.34 -17.43 4.04
CA LEU A 95 -5.96 -17.47 5.37
C LEU A 95 -7.06 -16.41 5.54
N HIS A 96 -7.85 -16.21 4.48
CA HIS A 96 -8.80 -15.10 4.32
C HIS A 96 -9.69 -14.89 5.56
N ARG A 97 -10.24 -15.97 6.13
CA ARG A 97 -11.07 -15.91 7.33
C ARG A 97 -10.32 -15.39 8.56
N ARG A 98 -9.10 -15.90 8.82
CA ARG A 98 -8.29 -15.48 9.97
C ARG A 98 -7.85 -14.02 9.83
N MET A 99 -7.49 -13.61 8.61
CA MET A 99 -7.14 -12.23 8.32
C MET A 99 -8.33 -11.28 8.49
N ALA A 100 -9.53 -11.67 8.01
CA ALA A 100 -10.75 -10.90 8.20
C ALA A 100 -11.06 -10.69 9.70
N LEU A 101 -10.90 -11.73 10.53
CA LEU A 101 -11.09 -11.61 11.98
C LEU A 101 -10.08 -10.66 12.65
N ILE A 102 -8.82 -10.63 12.18
CA ILE A 102 -7.85 -9.63 12.65
C ILE A 102 -8.28 -8.23 12.20
N ALA A 103 -8.70 -8.06 10.95
CA ALA A 103 -9.17 -6.78 10.41
C ALA A 103 -10.42 -6.24 11.15
N GLU A 104 -11.37 -7.11 11.50
CA GLU A 104 -12.56 -6.77 12.29
C GLU A 104 -12.22 -6.30 13.71
N ALA A 105 -11.12 -6.79 14.28
CA ALA A 105 -10.63 -6.38 15.59
C ALA A 105 -9.82 -5.06 15.58
N LEU A 106 -9.60 -4.47 14.40
CA LEU A 106 -8.89 -3.20 14.21
C LEU A 106 -9.86 -2.02 14.06
N PRO A 107 -9.43 -0.76 14.30
CA PRO A 107 -10.25 0.41 14.03
C PRO A 107 -10.65 0.48 12.55
N PRO A 108 -11.91 0.85 12.24
CA PRO A 108 -12.38 0.89 10.86
C PRO A 108 -11.63 1.95 10.04
N LEU A 109 -11.37 1.60 8.77
CA LEU A 109 -10.75 2.49 7.78
C LEU A 109 -11.80 3.41 7.13
N PRO A 110 -11.43 4.64 6.76
CA PRO A 110 -12.32 5.57 6.05
C PRO A 110 -12.41 5.20 4.56
N LEU A 111 -13.18 4.16 4.24
CA LEU A 111 -13.36 3.63 2.87
C LEU A 111 -14.42 4.35 2.04
N LYS A 112 -14.99 5.45 2.55
CA LYS A 112 -16.04 6.18 1.83
C LYS A 112 -15.49 6.79 0.54
N PRO A 113 -16.26 6.76 -0.57
CA PRO A 113 -15.90 7.48 -1.78
C PRO A 113 -15.65 8.97 -1.52
N LYS A 114 -14.71 9.56 -2.25
CA LYS A 114 -14.25 10.93 -2.05
C LYS A 114 -14.75 11.82 -3.18
N ALA A 115 -15.20 13.03 -2.85
CA ALA A 115 -15.48 14.05 -3.85
C ALA A 115 -14.17 14.69 -4.31
N PHE A 116 -14.04 14.98 -5.60
CA PHE A 116 -12.90 15.72 -6.14
C PHE A 116 -13.23 17.23 -6.16
N PRO A 117 -12.26 18.12 -5.88
CA PRO A 117 -10.92 17.82 -5.35
C PRO A 117 -10.95 17.53 -3.85
N PHE A 118 -9.93 16.84 -3.35
CA PHE A 118 -9.71 16.66 -1.91
C PHE A 118 -8.22 16.67 -1.58
N ILE A 119 -7.88 16.95 -0.32
CA ILE A 119 -6.51 16.90 0.18
C ILE A 119 -6.16 15.46 0.56
N LEU A 120 -5.03 14.95 0.06
CA LEU A 120 -4.56 13.61 0.40
C LEU A 120 -4.46 13.45 1.94
N PRO A 121 -4.92 12.32 2.50
CA PRO A 121 -4.77 12.07 3.93
C PRO A 121 -3.29 12.10 4.34
N THR A 122 -2.98 12.79 5.44
CA THR A 122 -1.64 12.82 6.03
C THR A 122 -1.46 11.79 7.14
N SER A 123 -2.55 11.16 7.60
CA SER A 123 -2.47 10.08 8.57
C SER A 123 -1.76 8.88 7.97
N PRO A 124 -0.86 8.21 8.71
CA PRO A 124 -0.19 7.03 8.19
C PRO A 124 -1.21 5.92 7.89
N MET A 125 -0.88 5.14 6.87
CA MET A 125 -1.62 3.96 6.45
C MET A 125 -0.68 2.77 6.49
N GLY A 126 -0.94 1.81 7.37
CA GLY A 126 -0.19 0.56 7.40
C GLY A 126 -0.90 -0.50 6.59
N SER A 127 -0.15 -1.54 6.21
CA SER A 127 -0.70 -2.73 5.57
C SER A 127 -0.16 -3.99 6.25
N PHE A 128 -0.95 -5.06 6.23
CA PHE A 128 -0.52 -6.36 6.74
C PHE A 128 -1.12 -7.54 5.96
N THR A 129 -0.44 -8.67 5.99
CA THR A 129 -0.89 -9.95 5.45
C THR A 129 -0.42 -11.10 6.34
N LEU A 130 -1.01 -12.28 6.18
CA LEU A 130 -0.62 -13.48 6.93
C LEU A 130 0.27 -14.34 6.04
N LEU A 131 1.48 -14.63 6.52
CA LEU A 131 2.40 -15.53 5.85
C LEU A 131 2.05 -16.99 6.15
N ASP A 132 1.58 -17.25 7.37
CA ASP A 132 1.01 -18.52 7.83
C ASP A 132 0.02 -18.29 9.01
N GLU A 133 -0.38 -19.34 9.72
CA GLU A 133 -1.36 -19.29 10.81
C GLU A 133 -0.92 -18.44 12.02
N HIS A 134 0.39 -18.30 12.20
CA HIS A 134 1.04 -17.69 13.37
C HIS A 134 2.03 -16.58 13.01
N LEU A 135 2.24 -16.32 11.72
CA LEU A 135 3.19 -15.32 11.23
C LEU A 135 2.49 -14.28 10.36
N LEU A 136 2.60 -13.02 10.78
CA LEU A 136 2.13 -11.84 10.05
C LEU A 136 3.32 -11.10 9.44
N LEU A 137 3.17 -10.66 8.19
CA LEU A 137 3.98 -9.63 7.56
C LEU A 137 3.22 -8.31 7.65
N GLY A 138 3.84 -7.27 8.18
CA GLY A 138 3.24 -5.95 8.29
C GLY A 138 4.20 -4.83 7.93
N SER A 139 3.66 -3.66 7.66
CA SER A 139 4.40 -2.42 7.54
C SER A 139 3.53 -1.28 8.04
N ALA A 140 4.07 -0.47 8.95
CA ALA A 140 3.37 0.72 9.44
C ALA A 140 3.51 1.92 8.47
N VAL A 141 4.53 1.89 7.60
CA VAL A 141 4.89 2.98 6.69
C VAL A 141 4.68 2.52 5.26
N CYS A 142 3.61 2.99 4.63
CA CYS A 142 3.34 2.69 3.22
C CYS A 142 3.48 3.94 2.33
N SER A 143 3.80 3.72 1.05
CA SER A 143 3.90 4.83 0.07
C SER A 143 2.54 5.43 -0.29
N SER A 144 1.45 4.66 -0.18
CA SER A 144 0.10 5.17 -0.41
C SER A 144 -0.59 5.56 0.91
N PRO A 145 -1.26 6.73 0.96
CA PRO A 145 -2.11 7.10 2.10
C PRO A 145 -3.45 6.34 2.10
N PHE A 146 -3.72 5.53 1.08
CA PHE A 146 -4.96 4.79 0.94
C PHE A 146 -4.79 3.30 1.20
N PRO A 147 -5.81 2.61 1.75
CA PRO A 147 -5.74 1.18 2.03
C PRO A 147 -5.34 0.38 0.77
N ASN A 148 -4.22 -0.32 0.85
CA ASN A 148 -3.64 -1.10 -0.25
C ASN A 148 -3.47 -0.32 -1.57
N GLY A 149 -3.29 1.00 -1.51
CA GLY A 149 -3.12 1.83 -2.71
C GLY A 149 -4.41 2.26 -3.40
N GLU A 150 -5.58 2.07 -2.77
CA GLU A 150 -6.86 2.23 -3.49
C GLU A 150 -7.86 3.14 -2.78
N PHE A 151 -8.55 3.95 -3.59
CA PHE A 151 -9.71 4.72 -3.18
C PHE A 151 -10.69 4.86 -4.35
N SER A 152 -11.90 5.32 -4.05
CA SER A 152 -12.92 5.58 -5.07
C SER A 152 -13.38 7.02 -5.01
N PHE A 153 -13.71 7.60 -6.16
CA PHE A 153 -14.44 8.86 -6.23
C PHE A 153 -15.95 8.65 -6.09
N VAL A 154 -16.65 9.68 -5.61
CA VAL A 154 -18.12 9.76 -5.73
C VAL A 154 -18.48 9.74 -7.22
N GLU A 155 -19.36 8.81 -7.61
CA GLU A 155 -19.83 8.72 -9.00
C GLU A 155 -21.03 9.65 -9.22
N ASP A 156 -20.94 10.53 -10.21
CA ASP A 156 -22.11 11.10 -10.86
C ASP A 156 -22.51 10.16 -12.01
N ARG A 157 -23.75 9.68 -12.00
CA ARG A 157 -24.31 8.76 -13.00
C ARG A 157 -25.23 9.44 -14.01
N ILE A 158 -25.48 10.74 -13.84
CA ILE A 158 -26.40 11.52 -14.66
C ILE A 158 -25.60 12.52 -15.50
N GLY A 159 -24.55 13.13 -14.93
CA GLY A 159 -23.60 14.00 -15.63
C GLY A 159 -22.19 13.39 -15.74
N PRO A 160 -21.21 14.12 -16.32
CA PRO A 160 -19.80 13.82 -16.09
C PRO A 160 -19.52 13.71 -14.57
N PRO A 161 -18.64 12.79 -14.16
CA PRO A 161 -17.42 12.43 -14.89
C PRO A 161 -17.40 10.99 -15.40
N SER A 162 -17.06 10.84 -16.68
CA SER A 162 -16.73 9.53 -17.27
C SER A 162 -15.45 8.93 -16.65
N ARG A 163 -15.11 7.70 -17.03
CA ARG A 163 -13.83 7.06 -16.64
C ARG A 163 -12.60 7.92 -16.96
N ALA A 164 -12.62 8.73 -18.03
CA ALA A 164 -11.50 9.59 -18.41
C ALA A 164 -11.22 10.68 -17.35
N TYR A 165 -12.27 11.34 -16.87
CA TYR A 165 -12.15 12.35 -15.82
C TYR A 165 -11.59 11.76 -14.52
N ARG A 166 -12.04 10.57 -14.12
CA ARG A 166 -11.52 9.92 -12.89
C ARG A 166 -10.02 9.63 -12.96
N LYS A 167 -9.51 9.23 -14.13
CA LYS A 167 -8.06 9.05 -14.34
C LYS A 167 -7.30 10.36 -14.19
N LEU A 168 -7.80 11.43 -14.81
CA LEU A 168 -7.19 12.76 -14.70
C LEU A 168 -7.21 13.26 -13.25
N TRP A 169 -8.33 13.09 -12.55
CA TRP A 169 -8.46 13.46 -11.14
C TRP A 169 -7.45 12.73 -10.26
N GLU A 170 -7.30 11.42 -10.44
CA GLU A 170 -6.31 10.63 -9.71
C GLU A 170 -4.88 11.12 -9.98
N ALA A 171 -4.54 11.38 -11.26
CA ALA A 171 -3.23 11.90 -11.63
C ALA A 171 -2.95 13.28 -11.00
N LEU A 172 -3.93 14.19 -11.03
CA LEU A 172 -3.81 15.52 -10.42
C LEU A 172 -3.66 15.48 -8.89
N LEU A 173 -4.36 14.54 -8.24
CA LEU A 173 -4.22 14.33 -6.79
C LEU A 173 -2.82 13.86 -6.43
N TYR A 174 -2.29 12.87 -7.13
CA TYR A 174 -0.93 12.37 -6.88
C TYR A 174 0.15 13.38 -7.27
N ALA A 175 -0.09 14.22 -8.28
CA ALA A 175 0.79 15.34 -8.61
C ALA A 175 0.81 16.43 -7.52
N GLY A 176 -0.16 16.45 -6.61
CA GLY A 176 -0.25 17.41 -5.51
C GLY A 176 -0.51 18.85 -5.96
N LYS A 177 -0.85 19.07 -7.24
CA LYS A 177 -1.11 20.39 -7.82
C LYS A 177 -2.32 20.33 -8.76
N LEU A 178 -3.31 21.16 -8.49
CA LEU A 178 -4.46 21.36 -9.38
C LEU A 178 -4.16 22.49 -10.37
N PRO A 179 -4.68 22.42 -11.61
CA PRO A 179 -4.57 23.53 -12.56
C PRO A 179 -5.32 24.77 -12.08
N GLU A 180 -4.75 25.94 -12.31
CA GLU A 180 -5.33 27.24 -11.96
C GLU A 180 -5.67 28.06 -13.21
N PRO A 181 -6.57 29.07 -13.12
CA PRO A 181 -6.82 29.98 -14.23
C PRO A 181 -5.53 30.63 -14.74
N GLY A 182 -5.22 30.45 -16.02
CA GLY A 182 -4.01 30.97 -16.67
C GLY A 182 -2.88 29.95 -16.80
N ASP A 183 -2.99 28.76 -16.21
CA ASP A 183 -2.04 27.68 -16.44
C ASP A 183 -2.06 27.22 -17.90
N ARG A 184 -0.87 26.87 -18.41
CA ARG A 184 -0.70 26.30 -19.75
C ARG A 184 -0.84 24.78 -19.67
N CYS A 185 -1.79 24.23 -20.42
CA CYS A 185 -1.98 22.78 -20.55
C CYS A 185 -1.40 22.29 -21.88
N LEU A 186 -0.67 21.18 -21.84
CA LEU A 186 -0.25 20.42 -23.02
C LEU A 186 -0.91 19.04 -22.93
N ASP A 187 -1.73 18.71 -23.93
CA ASP A 187 -2.32 17.38 -24.09
C ASP A 187 -1.52 16.62 -25.16
N ALA A 188 -0.89 15.52 -24.76
CA ALA A 188 -0.06 14.69 -25.63
C ALA A 188 -0.77 13.37 -25.96
N GLY A 189 -1.86 13.47 -26.73
CA GLY A 189 -2.58 12.31 -27.28
C GLY A 189 -4.08 12.27 -26.91
N ALA A 190 -4.81 13.30 -27.33
CA ALA A 190 -6.27 13.38 -27.32
C ALA A 190 -6.92 12.47 -28.37
#